data_AF-K8XQY0-F1
#
_entry.id   AF-K8XQY0-F1
#
_cell.length_a   1.000
_cell.length_b   1.000
_cell.length_c   1.000
_cell.angle_alpha   90.00
_cell.angle_beta   90.00
_cell.angle_gamma   90.00
#
_symmetry.space_group_name_H-M   'P 1'
#
loop_
_entity.id
_entity.type
_entity.pdbx_description
1 polymer ?
#
loop_
_entity_poly.entity_id
_entity_poly.type
_entity_poly.pdbx_seq_one_letter_code
_entity_poly.pdbx_strand_id
1 'polypeptide(L)'
;MSDLTHLDSEGRARMVDVSAKADTTRIAVAAGQLVTTPAVIELVRADDLPKADVLATARIAGISGAKKTSELIPLCHQLALSSVKLEFGFTDDAITIEATAKTKGPTGVEMEALTAVAVAGLTLHDMVKAVDPAATLDGVRLLTKDGGKRGHWTREQQSTGIPTVTSRSAAVLVASTGGAKGTREDTTGPVIAAWLEDRGFTTRGPLVYADADIAAGLADALSGNPALIISTGGTGVSPTDATPEATRAVLDRELPGVADAIRSRGTEVTPHASLSRGLAGVANGTVVVNLPGSPGGVKDGLSVLDPIVDHLLAQVAGGGAHDA
;
A
#
# COMPACT_ATOMS: atom_id res chain seq x y z
N MET A 1 -27.08 -1.77 -20.36
CA MET A 1 -26.71 -3.02 -19.67
C MET A 1 -25.89 -3.83 -20.65
N SER A 2 -24.62 -4.10 -20.38
CA SER A 2 -23.76 -4.87 -21.27
C SER A 2 -24.07 -6.37 -21.09
N ASP A 3 -24.54 -7.02 -22.14
CA ASP A 3 -24.79 -8.46 -22.13
C ASP A 3 -23.53 -9.24 -21.75
N LEU A 4 -23.64 -10.08 -20.71
CA LEU A 4 -22.56 -10.95 -20.26
C LEU A 4 -22.28 -12.00 -21.35
N THR A 5 -21.11 -11.93 -21.98
CA THR A 5 -20.81 -12.75 -23.17
C THR A 5 -20.75 -14.25 -22.91
N HIS A 6 -20.53 -14.68 -21.66
CA HIS A 6 -20.46 -16.09 -21.26
C HIS A 6 -21.81 -16.71 -20.92
N LEU A 7 -22.91 -15.99 -21.09
CA LEU A 7 -24.26 -16.52 -20.89
C LEU A 7 -24.96 -16.68 -22.24
N ASP A 8 -25.83 -17.68 -22.36
CA ASP A 8 -26.80 -17.78 -23.45
C ASP A 8 -28.05 -16.92 -23.18
N SER A 9 -29.01 -16.94 -24.10
CA SER A 9 -30.27 -16.19 -23.98
C SER A 9 -31.15 -16.62 -22.80
N GLU A 10 -30.82 -17.72 -22.15
CA GLU A 10 -31.51 -18.27 -20.98
C GLU A 10 -30.68 -18.14 -19.70
N GLY A 11 -29.53 -17.45 -19.75
CA GLY A 11 -28.66 -17.21 -18.61
C GLY A 11 -27.74 -18.39 -18.24
N ARG A 12 -27.59 -19.39 -19.11
CA ARG A 12 -26.73 -20.56 -18.86
C ARG A 12 -25.31 -20.31 -19.36
N ALA A 13 -24.33 -20.87 -18.66
CA ALA A 13 -22.92 -20.77 -19.01
C ALA A 13 -22.65 -21.36 -20.41
N ARG A 14 -21.97 -20.59 -21.28
CA ARG A 14 -21.49 -21.06 -22.58
C ARG A 14 -20.10 -20.51 -22.90
N MET A 15 -19.34 -21.30 -23.65
CA MET A 15 -18.12 -20.83 -24.30
C MET A 15 -18.50 -19.97 -25.51
N VAL A 16 -17.88 -18.80 -25.65
CA VAL A 16 -18.18 -17.85 -26.73
C VAL A 16 -17.63 -18.36 -28.05
N ASP A 17 -18.42 -18.35 -29.12
CA ASP A 17 -17.89 -18.62 -30.46
C ASP A 17 -16.98 -17.46 -30.91
N VAL A 18 -15.74 -17.81 -31.29
CA VAL A 18 -14.71 -16.87 -31.73
C VAL A 18 -14.27 -17.12 -33.18
N SER A 19 -14.91 -18.04 -33.90
CA SER A 19 -14.57 -18.44 -35.28
C SER A 19 -14.54 -17.28 -36.27
N ALA A 20 -15.43 -16.31 -36.12
CA ALA A 20 -15.51 -15.13 -36.99
C ALA A 20 -14.52 -14.01 -36.62
N LYS A 21 -13.75 -14.15 -35.53
CA LYS A 21 -12.79 -13.13 -35.09
C LYS A 21 -11.43 -13.36 -35.77
N ALA A 22 -10.79 -12.27 -36.18
CA ALA A 22 -9.46 -12.33 -36.80
C ALA A 22 -8.36 -12.71 -35.79
N ASP A 23 -7.36 -13.43 -36.30
CA ASP A 23 -6.14 -13.74 -35.57
C ASP A 23 -5.23 -12.51 -35.46
N THR A 24 -5.00 -12.07 -34.23
CA THR A 24 -4.08 -10.97 -33.92
C THR A 24 -3.06 -11.40 -32.88
N THR A 25 -1.90 -10.76 -32.86
CA THR A 25 -0.98 -10.87 -31.72
C THR A 25 -1.67 -10.35 -30.48
N ARG A 26 -1.60 -11.11 -29.39
CA ARG A 26 -2.21 -10.78 -28.10
C ARG A 26 -1.22 -11.06 -26.99
N ILE A 27 -1.14 -10.13 -26.06
CA ILE A 27 -0.23 -10.18 -24.92
C ILE A 27 -1.03 -9.89 -23.67
N ALA A 28 -0.74 -10.58 -22.58
CA ALA A 28 -1.26 -10.27 -21.27
C ALA A 28 -0.12 -10.36 -20.26
N VAL A 29 -0.08 -9.42 -19.32
CA VAL A 29 0.82 -9.42 -18.17
C VAL A 29 -0.03 -9.46 -16.93
N ALA A 30 0.26 -10.38 -16.01
CA ALA A 30 -0.37 -10.49 -14.71
C ALA A 30 0.69 -10.49 -13.61
N ALA A 31 0.31 -10.09 -12.40
CA ALA A 31 1.18 -10.12 -11.24
C ALA A 31 0.46 -10.62 -9.99
N GLY A 32 1.23 -11.01 -8.99
CA GLY A 32 0.81 -11.42 -7.65
C GLY A 32 2.02 -11.46 -6.72
N GLN A 33 1.83 -11.82 -5.46
CA GLN A 33 2.94 -11.97 -4.52
C GLN A 33 2.65 -13.06 -3.50
N LEU A 34 3.70 -13.79 -3.10
CA LEU A 34 3.64 -14.63 -1.91
C LEU A 34 4.15 -13.79 -0.73
N VAL A 35 3.26 -13.40 0.19
CA VAL A 35 3.60 -12.73 1.45
C VAL A 35 4.04 -13.79 2.45
N THR A 36 5.18 -13.57 3.10
CA THR A 36 5.84 -14.50 4.02
C THR A 36 6.72 -13.73 5.01
N THR A 37 7.63 -14.40 5.70
CA THR A 37 8.51 -13.78 6.68
C THR A 37 9.86 -13.37 6.07
N PRO A 38 10.55 -12.36 6.63
CA PRO A 38 11.92 -12.00 6.21
C PRO A 38 12.89 -13.19 6.23
N ALA A 39 12.74 -14.10 7.20
CA ALA A 39 13.55 -15.31 7.28
C ALA A 39 13.38 -16.23 6.05
N VAL A 40 12.15 -16.37 5.54
CA VAL A 40 11.91 -17.11 4.29
C VAL A 40 12.52 -16.39 3.10
N ILE A 41 12.44 -15.05 3.04
CA ILE A 41 13.07 -14.26 1.98
C ILE A 41 14.59 -14.48 1.96
N GLU A 42 15.24 -14.46 3.13
CA GLU A 42 16.67 -14.75 3.26
C GLU A 42 17.02 -16.16 2.79
N LEU A 43 16.27 -17.18 3.22
CA LEU A 43 16.50 -18.57 2.82
C LEU A 43 16.34 -18.78 1.30
N VAL A 44 15.32 -18.17 0.69
CA VAL A 44 15.10 -18.26 -0.76
C VAL A 44 16.20 -17.53 -1.54
N ARG A 45 16.69 -16.39 -1.05
CA ARG A 45 17.80 -15.65 -1.68
C ARG A 45 19.14 -16.38 -1.56
N ALA A 46 19.35 -17.08 -0.44
CA ALA A 46 20.55 -17.87 -0.20
C ALA A 46 20.52 -19.24 -0.91
N ASP A 47 19.37 -19.64 -1.46
CA ASP A 47 19.10 -20.99 -1.98
C ASP A 47 19.34 -22.10 -0.93
N ASP A 48 19.07 -21.79 0.34
CA ASP A 48 19.38 -22.63 1.51
C ASP A 48 18.14 -23.34 2.08
N LEU A 49 17.18 -23.70 1.21
CA LEU A 49 15.97 -24.45 1.60
C LEU A 49 16.15 -25.96 1.38
N PRO A 50 15.56 -26.81 2.24
CA PRO A 50 15.63 -28.27 2.09
C PRO A 50 15.09 -28.79 0.75
N LYS A 51 14.21 -28.01 0.11
CA LYS A 51 13.70 -28.23 -1.23
C LYS A 51 14.47 -27.34 -2.21
N ALA A 52 15.49 -27.90 -2.86
CA ALA A 52 16.37 -27.15 -3.77
C ALA A 52 15.63 -26.47 -4.93
N ASP A 53 16.11 -25.29 -5.33
CA ASP A 53 15.67 -24.39 -6.42
C ASP A 53 14.17 -24.04 -6.43
N VAL A 54 13.76 -23.29 -5.41
CA VAL A 54 12.39 -22.81 -5.22
C VAL A 54 11.91 -21.97 -6.41
N LEU A 55 12.73 -21.04 -6.90
CA LEU A 55 12.32 -20.12 -7.95
C LEU A 55 12.24 -20.80 -9.32
N ALA A 56 13.16 -21.70 -9.68
CA ALA A 56 13.03 -22.42 -10.94
C ALA A 56 11.86 -23.40 -10.91
N THR A 57 11.61 -24.06 -9.79
CA THR A 57 10.45 -24.94 -9.62
C THR A 57 9.15 -24.14 -9.82
N ALA A 58 9.01 -22.99 -9.15
CA ALA A 58 7.86 -22.11 -9.33
C ALA A 58 7.73 -21.57 -10.76
N ARG A 59 8.86 -21.26 -11.44
CA ARG A 59 8.89 -20.82 -12.84
C ARG A 59 8.32 -21.88 -13.78
N ILE A 60 8.78 -23.11 -13.65
CA ILE A 60 8.33 -24.23 -14.48
C ILE A 60 6.85 -24.52 -14.21
N ALA A 61 6.45 -24.49 -12.93
CA ALA A 61 5.06 -24.66 -12.55
C ALA A 61 4.16 -23.58 -13.16
N GLY A 62 4.56 -22.31 -13.10
CA GLY A 62 3.82 -21.21 -13.73
C GLY A 62 3.69 -21.35 -15.25
N ILE A 63 4.78 -21.73 -15.94
CA ILE A 63 4.74 -22.01 -17.40
C ILE A 63 3.80 -23.17 -17.71
N SER A 64 3.82 -24.23 -16.90
CA SER A 64 2.93 -25.39 -17.03
C SER A 64 1.47 -25.01 -16.78
N GLY A 65 1.21 -24.21 -15.74
CA GLY A 65 -0.10 -23.67 -15.40
C GLY A 65 -0.70 -22.86 -16.55
N ALA A 66 0.07 -21.96 -17.16
CA ALA A 66 -0.36 -21.20 -18.32
C ALA A 66 -0.85 -22.11 -19.46
N LYS A 67 -0.08 -23.17 -19.78
CA LYS A 67 -0.42 -24.13 -20.84
C LYS A 67 -1.67 -24.96 -20.54
N LYS A 68 -2.00 -25.14 -19.26
CA LYS A 68 -3.16 -25.91 -18.78
C LYS A 68 -4.38 -25.06 -18.45
N THR A 69 -4.35 -23.76 -18.75
CA THR A 69 -5.43 -22.83 -18.39
C THR A 69 -6.81 -23.30 -18.85
N SER A 70 -6.94 -23.80 -20.07
CA SER A 70 -8.21 -24.32 -20.60
C SER A 70 -8.69 -25.63 -19.94
N GLU A 71 -7.80 -26.36 -19.29
CA GLU A 71 -8.17 -27.55 -18.49
C GLU A 71 -8.67 -27.14 -17.10
N LEU A 72 -8.22 -25.98 -16.59
CA LEU A 72 -8.52 -25.48 -15.25
C LEU A 72 -9.73 -24.53 -15.24
N ILE A 73 -9.89 -23.71 -16.26
CA ILE A 73 -10.92 -22.67 -16.35
C ILE A 73 -11.99 -23.10 -17.37
N PRO A 74 -13.21 -23.51 -16.92
CA PRO A 74 -14.16 -24.28 -17.72
C PRO A 74 -14.59 -23.69 -19.08
N LEU A 75 -14.58 -22.36 -19.22
CA LEU A 75 -15.06 -21.66 -20.42
C LEU A 75 -13.94 -20.99 -21.22
N CYS A 76 -12.67 -21.26 -20.89
CA CYS A 76 -11.54 -20.79 -21.68
C CYS A 76 -11.37 -21.63 -22.95
N HIS A 77 -11.07 -20.97 -24.05
CA HIS A 77 -10.64 -21.64 -25.28
C HIS A 77 -9.25 -22.24 -25.08
N GLN A 78 -8.98 -23.34 -25.77
CA GLN A 78 -7.61 -23.83 -25.93
C GLN A 78 -6.85 -22.89 -26.87
N LEU A 79 -5.67 -22.40 -26.44
CA LEU A 79 -4.86 -21.46 -27.20
C LEU A 79 -3.44 -22.00 -27.43
N ALA A 80 -2.92 -21.79 -28.63
CA ALA A 80 -1.51 -22.05 -28.94
C ALA A 80 -0.65 -20.90 -28.39
N LEU A 81 -0.16 -21.03 -27.16
CA LEU A 81 0.73 -20.04 -26.56
C LEU A 81 2.06 -19.96 -27.33
N SER A 82 2.43 -18.75 -27.74
CA SER A 82 3.70 -18.47 -28.41
C SER A 82 4.85 -18.29 -27.42
N SER A 83 4.59 -17.68 -26.26
CA SER A 83 5.58 -17.56 -25.18
C SER A 83 4.90 -17.36 -23.83
N VAL A 84 5.54 -17.87 -22.78
CA VAL A 84 5.21 -17.59 -21.38
C VAL A 84 6.50 -17.26 -20.67
N LYS A 85 6.57 -16.09 -20.02
CA LYS A 85 7.70 -15.63 -19.21
C LYS A 85 7.20 -15.42 -17.79
N LEU A 86 7.96 -15.86 -16.80
CA LEU A 86 7.76 -15.46 -15.41
C LEU A 86 8.97 -14.67 -14.94
N GLU A 87 8.78 -13.74 -14.03
CA GLU A 87 9.82 -12.98 -13.33
C GLU A 87 9.47 -12.94 -11.85
N PHE A 88 10.52 -13.01 -11.01
CA PHE A 88 10.37 -12.96 -9.56
C PHE A 88 11.20 -11.79 -9.02
N GLY A 89 10.62 -11.08 -8.06
CA GLY A 89 11.31 -10.06 -7.27
C GLY A 89 11.09 -10.29 -5.79
N PHE A 90 11.60 -9.39 -4.96
CA PHE A 90 11.55 -9.51 -3.51
C PHE A 90 11.27 -8.15 -2.86
N THR A 91 10.46 -8.16 -1.81
CA THR A 91 10.40 -7.12 -0.76
C THR A 91 11.03 -7.69 0.52
N ASP A 92 10.87 -7.00 1.65
CA ASP A 92 11.33 -7.49 2.95
C ASP A 92 10.52 -8.69 3.44
N ASP A 93 9.27 -8.83 2.97
CA ASP A 93 8.27 -9.78 3.45
C ASP A 93 7.51 -10.50 2.32
N ALA A 94 7.92 -10.35 1.06
CA ALA A 94 7.22 -11.00 -0.05
C ALA A 94 8.12 -11.35 -1.25
N ILE A 95 7.70 -12.40 -1.96
CA ILE A 95 8.23 -12.74 -3.29
C ILE A 95 7.22 -12.25 -4.32
N THR A 96 7.59 -11.25 -5.12
CA THR A 96 6.72 -10.75 -6.19
C THR A 96 6.81 -11.66 -7.41
N ILE A 97 5.70 -11.82 -8.11
CA ILE A 97 5.55 -12.70 -9.27
C ILE A 97 4.94 -11.88 -10.40
N GLU A 98 5.60 -11.84 -11.56
CA GLU A 98 5.03 -11.31 -12.79
C GLU A 98 5.06 -12.38 -13.87
N ALA A 99 3.95 -12.54 -14.61
CA ALA A 99 3.85 -13.45 -15.73
C ALA A 99 3.37 -12.74 -16.99
N THR A 100 4.09 -12.93 -18.09
CA THR A 100 3.70 -12.46 -19.42
C THR A 100 3.35 -13.66 -20.30
N ALA A 101 2.13 -13.69 -20.82
CA ALA A 101 1.67 -14.67 -21.81
C ALA A 101 1.43 -14.00 -23.17
N LYS A 102 1.77 -14.70 -24.26
CA LYS A 102 1.59 -14.21 -25.62
C LYS A 102 1.04 -15.31 -26.53
N THR A 103 0.14 -14.95 -27.43
CA THR A 103 -0.34 -15.80 -28.52
C THR A 103 -0.59 -15.00 -29.79
N LYS A 104 -0.88 -15.70 -30.88
CA LYS A 104 -1.55 -15.16 -32.07
C LYS A 104 -2.85 -15.94 -32.26
N GLY A 105 -3.99 -15.27 -32.10
CA GLY A 105 -5.29 -15.95 -32.14
C GLY A 105 -6.51 -15.02 -32.01
N PRO A 106 -7.72 -15.59 -31.97
CA PRO A 106 -8.98 -14.84 -32.04
C PRO A 106 -9.47 -14.30 -30.68
N THR A 107 -8.89 -14.77 -29.57
CA THR A 107 -9.23 -14.38 -28.20
C THR A 107 -7.99 -14.09 -27.35
N GLY A 108 -8.16 -13.32 -26.27
CA GLY A 108 -7.10 -12.86 -25.37
C GLY A 108 -6.46 -13.98 -24.54
N VAL A 109 -5.34 -13.65 -23.90
CA VAL A 109 -4.53 -14.56 -23.06
C VAL A 109 -4.45 -14.11 -21.59
N GLU A 110 -5.45 -13.35 -21.15
CA GLU A 110 -5.51 -12.83 -19.77
C GLU A 110 -5.49 -13.98 -18.74
N MET A 111 -6.24 -15.04 -19.03
CA MET A 111 -6.38 -16.18 -18.12
C MET A 111 -5.10 -17.01 -18.04
N GLU A 112 -4.34 -17.11 -19.13
CA GLU A 112 -3.06 -17.81 -19.14
C GLU A 112 -2.01 -17.09 -18.30
N ALA A 113 -1.97 -15.75 -18.36
CA ALA A 113 -1.09 -14.96 -17.50
C ALA A 113 -1.50 -15.07 -16.02
N LEU A 114 -2.79 -14.93 -15.70
CA LEU A 114 -3.31 -15.05 -14.33
C LEU A 114 -3.07 -16.43 -13.73
N THR A 115 -3.32 -17.49 -14.50
CA THR A 115 -3.11 -18.87 -14.08
C THR A 115 -1.63 -19.15 -13.85
N ALA A 116 -0.73 -18.59 -14.68
CA ALA A 116 0.71 -18.70 -14.46
C ALA A 116 1.15 -18.14 -13.10
N VAL A 117 0.65 -16.94 -12.75
CA VAL A 117 0.92 -16.31 -11.44
C VAL A 117 0.37 -17.17 -10.30
N ALA A 118 -0.88 -17.61 -10.42
CA ALA A 118 -1.54 -18.40 -9.36
C ALA A 118 -0.81 -19.72 -9.10
N VAL A 119 -0.46 -20.46 -10.16
CA VAL A 119 0.23 -21.75 -10.03
C VAL A 119 1.67 -21.56 -9.53
N ALA A 120 2.38 -20.53 -9.98
CA ALA A 120 3.70 -20.21 -9.45
C ALA A 120 3.63 -19.85 -7.95
N GLY A 121 2.67 -19.03 -7.54
CA GLY A 121 2.48 -18.65 -6.14
C GLY A 121 2.13 -19.83 -5.23
N LEU A 122 1.22 -20.71 -5.67
CA LEU A 122 0.89 -21.94 -4.95
C LEU A 122 2.10 -22.89 -4.86
N THR A 123 2.94 -22.92 -5.89
CA THR A 123 4.18 -23.70 -5.88
C THR A 123 5.18 -23.10 -4.88
N LEU A 124 5.36 -21.77 -4.85
CA LEU A 124 6.19 -21.13 -3.84
C LEU A 124 5.69 -21.47 -2.43
N HIS A 125 4.38 -21.36 -2.17
CA HIS A 125 3.80 -21.77 -0.89
C HIS A 125 4.13 -23.24 -0.57
N ASP A 126 3.97 -24.16 -1.51
CA ASP A 126 4.34 -25.57 -1.29
C ASP A 126 5.80 -25.74 -0.90
N MET A 127 6.69 -24.97 -1.51
CA MET A 127 8.13 -25.02 -1.27
C MET A 127 8.52 -24.43 0.09
N VAL A 128 7.84 -23.39 0.58
CA VAL A 128 8.20 -22.69 1.82
C VAL A 128 7.39 -23.08 3.05
N LYS A 129 6.23 -23.77 2.90
CA LYS A 129 5.30 -24.07 4.01
C LYS A 129 5.89 -24.85 5.20
N ALA A 130 7.06 -25.47 5.03
CA ALA A 130 7.77 -26.14 6.13
C ALA A 130 8.41 -25.13 7.11
N VAL A 131 8.74 -23.93 6.62
CA VAL A 131 9.31 -22.82 7.39
C VAL A 131 8.20 -21.83 7.77
N ASP A 132 7.34 -21.50 6.82
CA ASP A 132 6.22 -20.58 7.04
C ASP A 132 4.92 -21.13 6.42
N PRO A 133 4.11 -21.88 7.20
CA PRO A 133 2.81 -22.36 6.74
C PRO A 133 1.75 -21.25 6.65
N ALA A 134 2.02 -20.05 7.20
CA ALA A 134 1.07 -18.94 7.21
C ALA A 134 1.20 -18.04 5.96
N ALA A 135 2.18 -18.29 5.09
CA ALA A 135 2.40 -17.52 3.87
C ALA A 135 1.13 -17.43 3.01
N THR A 136 0.78 -16.22 2.55
CA THR A 136 -0.42 -15.96 1.75
C THR A 136 -0.07 -15.64 0.31
N LEU A 137 -0.92 -16.08 -0.63
CA LEU A 137 -0.83 -15.66 -2.04
C LEU A 137 -1.81 -14.53 -2.28
N ASP A 138 -1.29 -13.32 -2.47
CA ASP A 138 -2.08 -12.11 -2.57
C ASP A 138 -1.95 -11.43 -3.93
N GLY A 139 -2.98 -10.64 -4.26
CA GLY A 139 -2.93 -9.69 -5.36
C GLY A 139 -2.82 -10.28 -6.76
N VAL A 140 -3.22 -11.54 -7.00
CA VAL A 140 -3.25 -12.13 -8.36
C VAL A 140 -4.16 -11.31 -9.27
N ARG A 141 -3.58 -10.59 -10.23
CA ARG A 141 -4.28 -9.57 -11.01
C ARG A 141 -3.64 -9.32 -12.38
N LEU A 142 -4.45 -8.95 -13.36
CA LEU A 142 -3.97 -8.57 -14.71
C LEU A 142 -3.38 -7.15 -14.68
N LEU A 143 -2.13 -6.94 -15.07
CA LEU A 143 -1.47 -5.63 -15.16
C LEU A 143 -1.74 -4.93 -16.50
N THR A 144 -1.58 -5.63 -17.61
CA THR A 144 -1.87 -5.07 -18.94
C THR A 144 -2.29 -6.17 -19.89
N LYS A 145 -3.02 -5.79 -20.94
CA LYS A 145 -3.24 -6.63 -22.10
C LYS A 145 -3.20 -5.81 -23.37
N ASP A 146 -2.80 -6.45 -24.44
CA ASP A 146 -2.70 -5.88 -25.77
C ASP A 146 -3.33 -6.80 -26.82
N GLY A 147 -3.87 -6.20 -27.88
CA GLY A 147 -4.47 -6.90 -29.01
C GLY A 147 -5.97 -7.17 -28.92
N GLY A 148 -6.57 -7.47 -30.08
CA GLY A 148 -8.02 -7.67 -30.24
C GLY A 148 -8.83 -6.37 -30.30
N LYS A 149 -10.16 -6.51 -30.40
CA LYS A 149 -11.09 -5.39 -30.65
C LYS A 149 -11.04 -4.28 -29.59
N ARG A 150 -10.73 -4.62 -28.34
CA ARG A 150 -10.67 -3.65 -27.22
C ARG A 150 -9.32 -2.92 -27.12
N GLY A 151 -8.35 -3.27 -27.96
CA GLY A 151 -7.03 -2.62 -27.98
C GLY A 151 -6.23 -2.83 -26.69
N HIS A 152 -5.30 -1.91 -26.45
CA HIS A 152 -4.47 -1.88 -25.25
C HIS A 152 -5.32 -1.54 -24.02
N TRP A 153 -5.15 -2.32 -22.96
CA TRP A 153 -5.67 -2.00 -21.64
C TRP A 153 -4.53 -2.13 -20.64
N THR A 154 -4.42 -1.14 -19.77
CA THR A 154 -3.53 -1.22 -18.61
C THR A 154 -4.40 -1.09 -17.37
N ARG A 155 -4.05 -1.84 -16.33
CA ARG A 155 -4.61 -1.64 -15.01
C ARG A 155 -4.19 -0.25 -14.59
N GLU A 156 -5.17 0.63 -14.39
CA GLU A 156 -4.96 1.82 -13.57
C GLU A 156 -4.33 1.33 -12.28
N GLN A 157 -3.11 1.78 -11.98
CA GLN A 157 -2.45 1.36 -10.76
C GLN A 157 -3.40 1.64 -9.60
N GLN A 158 -4.04 0.59 -9.08
CA GLN A 158 -4.45 0.61 -7.70
C GLN A 158 -3.12 0.66 -6.97
N SER A 159 -2.74 1.87 -6.60
CA SER A 159 -1.58 2.15 -5.78
C SER A 159 -1.71 1.27 -4.55
N THR A 160 -0.98 0.16 -4.53
CA THR A 160 -0.46 -0.40 -3.30
C THR A 160 0.53 0.64 -2.79
N GLY A 161 -0.02 1.68 -2.15
CA GLY A 161 0.70 2.68 -1.36
C GLY A 161 1.80 3.48 -2.05
N ILE A 162 1.51 4.21 -3.14
CA ILE A 162 1.92 5.62 -3.30
C ILE A 162 0.82 6.29 -4.16
N PRO A 163 -0.05 7.14 -3.59
CA PRO A 163 -0.93 7.97 -4.39
C PRO A 163 -0.06 8.98 -5.15
N THR A 164 -0.21 9.04 -6.47
CA THR A 164 -0.01 10.29 -7.19
C THR A 164 -0.91 11.33 -6.50
N VAL A 165 -0.29 12.37 -5.95
CA VAL A 165 -0.95 13.43 -5.18
C VAL A 165 -2.03 14.09 -6.02
N THR A 166 -3.27 13.62 -5.89
CA THR A 166 -4.46 14.36 -6.34
C THR A 166 -5.57 14.42 -5.29
N SER A 167 -5.47 13.67 -4.18
CA SER A 167 -6.27 13.95 -2.98
C SER A 167 -5.35 14.37 -1.84
N ARG A 168 -5.35 15.67 -1.50
CA ARG A 168 -4.80 16.15 -0.23
C ARG A 168 -5.64 15.56 0.91
N SER A 169 -5.45 14.32 1.31
CA SER A 169 -6.13 13.73 2.46
C SER A 169 -5.26 13.87 3.70
N ALA A 170 -5.86 14.20 4.84
CA ALA A 170 -5.16 14.27 6.11
C ALA A 170 -5.98 13.64 7.24
N ALA A 171 -5.31 13.23 8.31
CA ALA A 171 -5.98 12.81 9.55
C ALA A 171 -5.48 13.63 10.74
N VAL A 172 -6.40 13.94 11.65
CA VAL A 172 -6.11 14.62 12.92
C VAL A 172 -6.34 13.63 14.05
N LEU A 173 -5.31 13.39 14.85
CA LEU A 173 -5.33 12.44 15.97
C LEU A 173 -5.11 13.17 17.29
N VAL A 174 -5.98 12.94 18.27
CA VAL A 174 -5.90 13.59 19.59
C VAL A 174 -5.66 12.52 20.64
N ALA A 175 -4.49 12.57 21.29
CA ALA A 175 -4.15 11.75 22.44
C ALA A 175 -4.64 12.44 23.72
N SER A 176 -5.79 12.00 24.22
CA SER A 176 -6.36 12.51 25.46
C SER A 176 -7.31 11.51 26.10
N THR A 177 -6.90 10.90 27.21
CA THR A 177 -7.79 10.04 28.02
C THR A 177 -9.05 10.79 28.49
N GLY A 178 -8.91 12.07 28.85
CA GLY A 178 -10.05 12.91 29.25
C GLY A 178 -10.97 13.26 28.07
N GLY A 179 -10.40 13.48 26.89
CA GLY A 179 -11.16 13.70 25.64
C GLY A 179 -11.93 12.45 25.21
N ALA A 180 -11.28 11.29 25.21
CA ALA A 180 -11.90 10.02 24.84
C ALA A 180 -13.07 9.63 25.78
N LYS A 181 -13.00 10.02 27.05
CA LYS A 181 -14.07 9.83 28.04
C LYS A 181 -15.16 10.92 27.99
N GLY A 182 -14.99 11.96 27.17
CA GLY A 182 -15.89 13.11 27.12
C GLY A 182 -15.85 14.01 28.36
N THR A 183 -14.88 13.83 29.25
CA THR A 183 -14.73 14.63 30.48
C THR A 183 -13.95 15.93 30.28
N ARG A 184 -13.33 16.09 29.11
CA ARG A 184 -12.58 17.28 28.71
C ARG A 184 -12.85 17.55 27.23
N GLU A 185 -13.23 18.78 26.91
CA GLU A 185 -13.39 19.21 25.52
C GLU A 185 -12.01 19.36 24.85
N ASP A 186 -11.90 18.86 23.62
CA ASP A 186 -10.71 19.05 22.81
C ASP A 186 -10.72 20.44 22.16
N THR A 187 -9.67 21.20 22.42
CA THR A 187 -9.47 22.56 21.89
C THR A 187 -8.34 22.62 20.86
N THR A 188 -7.71 21.48 20.58
CA THR A 188 -6.53 21.36 19.73
C THR A 188 -6.85 20.72 18.38
N GLY A 189 -7.61 19.63 18.35
CA GLY A 189 -8.00 18.96 17.11
C GLY A 189 -8.74 19.86 16.13
N PRO A 190 -9.78 20.63 16.54
CA PRO A 190 -10.48 21.54 15.65
C PRO A 190 -9.57 22.60 15.00
N VAL A 191 -8.55 23.09 15.72
CA VAL A 191 -7.58 24.06 15.19
C VAL A 191 -6.72 23.44 14.09
N ILE A 192 -6.28 22.20 14.30
CA ILE A 192 -5.49 21.45 13.30
C ILE A 192 -6.35 21.14 12.07
N ALA A 193 -7.59 20.70 12.27
CA ALA A 193 -8.51 20.39 11.18
C ALA A 193 -8.80 21.63 10.31
N ALA A 194 -9.08 22.78 10.93
CA ALA A 194 -9.28 24.03 10.21
C ALA A 194 -8.02 24.45 9.41
N TRP A 195 -6.83 24.33 10.01
CA TRP A 195 -5.57 24.63 9.32
C TRP A 195 -5.34 23.75 8.08
N LEU A 196 -5.71 22.46 8.16
CA LEU A 196 -5.65 21.52 7.06
C LEU A 196 -6.69 21.87 5.97
N GLU A 197 -7.93 22.14 6.35
CA GLU A 197 -9.01 22.49 5.42
C GLU A 197 -8.71 23.79 4.65
N ASP A 198 -8.17 24.81 5.32
CA ASP A 198 -7.70 26.06 4.70
C ASP A 198 -6.63 25.82 3.62
N ARG A 199 -5.91 24.70 3.70
CA ARG A 199 -4.89 24.26 2.74
C ARG A 199 -5.42 23.23 1.76
N GLY A 200 -6.75 23.07 1.67
CA GLY A 200 -7.39 22.18 0.71
C GLY A 200 -7.25 20.70 1.03
N PHE A 201 -6.96 20.35 2.29
CA PHE A 201 -7.02 18.96 2.71
C PHE A 201 -8.46 18.51 2.98
N THR A 202 -8.79 17.30 2.55
CA THR A 202 -9.93 16.54 3.08
C THR A 202 -9.49 15.88 4.38
N THR A 203 -10.04 16.36 5.50
CA THR A 203 -9.58 15.96 6.83
C THR A 203 -10.49 14.89 7.45
N ARG A 204 -9.89 13.80 7.94
CA ARG A 204 -10.53 12.80 8.80
C ARG A 204 -10.22 13.11 10.26
N GLY A 205 -11.25 13.31 11.08
CA GLY A 205 -11.13 13.62 12.50
C GLY A 205 -11.68 14.99 12.86
N PRO A 206 -11.41 15.49 14.09
CA PRO A 206 -10.47 14.95 15.06
C PRO A 206 -10.85 13.56 15.59
N LEU A 207 -9.94 12.61 15.49
CA LEU A 207 -10.08 11.27 16.05
C LEU A 207 -9.49 11.29 17.47
N VAL A 208 -10.34 11.11 18.49
CA VAL A 208 -9.91 11.23 19.89
C VAL A 208 -9.72 9.84 20.50
N TYR A 209 -8.51 9.55 20.95
CA TYR A 209 -8.14 8.29 21.59
C TYR A 209 -7.58 8.54 22.99
N ALA A 210 -7.77 7.57 23.88
CA ALA A 210 -7.09 7.61 25.17
C ALA A 210 -5.58 7.42 24.97
N ASP A 211 -4.78 7.94 25.90
CA ASP A 211 -3.32 7.90 25.76
C ASP A 211 -2.78 6.47 25.66
N ALA A 212 -3.42 5.51 26.35
CA ALA A 212 -3.10 4.08 26.29
C ALA A 212 -3.42 3.43 24.92
N ASP A 213 -4.35 4.03 24.17
CA ASP A 213 -4.86 3.49 22.90
C ASP A 213 -4.28 4.23 21.68
N ILE A 214 -3.33 5.15 21.90
CA ILE A 214 -2.83 6.02 20.83
C ILE A 214 -2.13 5.25 19.70
N ALA A 215 -1.54 4.09 20.00
CA ALA A 215 -0.98 3.21 18.97
C ALA A 215 -2.06 2.65 18.03
N ALA A 216 -3.20 2.23 18.58
CA ALA A 216 -4.34 1.80 17.79
C ALA A 216 -4.94 2.97 17.00
N GLY A 217 -5.02 4.15 17.62
CA GLY A 217 -5.47 5.37 16.95
C GLY A 217 -4.57 5.81 15.79
N LEU A 218 -3.25 5.62 15.91
CA LEU A 218 -2.31 5.90 14.82
C LEU A 218 -2.45 4.89 13.67
N ALA A 219 -2.62 3.60 13.99
CA ALA A 219 -2.91 2.58 12.98
C ALA A 219 -4.25 2.85 12.25
N ASP A 220 -5.27 3.28 12.97
CA ASP A 220 -6.54 3.72 12.39
C ASP A 220 -6.37 4.97 11.52
N ALA A 221 -5.61 5.97 11.96
CA ALA A 221 -5.35 7.18 11.18
C ALA A 221 -4.57 6.91 9.89
N LEU A 222 -3.66 5.92 9.91
CA LEU A 222 -2.94 5.44 8.72
C LEU A 222 -3.85 4.68 7.76
N SER A 223 -4.99 4.15 8.23
CA SER A 223 -5.96 3.51 7.35
C SER A 223 -6.51 4.52 6.33
N GLY A 224 -6.36 4.20 5.05
CA GLY A 224 -6.69 5.10 3.94
C GLY A 224 -5.51 5.88 3.36
N ASN A 225 -4.28 5.67 3.87
CA ASN A 225 -3.04 6.26 3.36
C ASN A 225 -3.13 7.78 3.16
N PRO A 226 -3.43 8.56 4.21
CA PRO A 226 -3.48 10.01 4.09
C PRO A 226 -2.10 10.57 3.69
N ALA A 227 -2.08 11.73 3.04
CA ALA A 227 -0.83 12.42 2.77
C ALA A 227 -0.16 12.91 4.07
N LEU A 228 -0.96 13.31 5.07
CA LEU A 228 -0.49 13.92 6.31
C LEU A 228 -1.31 13.46 7.52
N ILE A 229 -0.64 13.09 8.60
CA ILE A 229 -1.21 12.88 9.93
C ILE A 229 -0.59 13.89 10.88
N ILE A 230 -1.44 14.67 11.55
CA ILE A 230 -1.02 15.53 12.66
C ILE A 230 -1.66 15.00 13.93
N SER A 231 -0.83 14.60 14.89
CA SER A 231 -1.31 14.25 16.23
C SER A 231 -1.11 15.40 17.21
N THR A 232 -1.91 15.45 18.27
CA THR A 232 -1.74 16.39 19.38
C THR A 232 -1.97 15.70 20.73
N GLY A 233 -1.12 16.02 21.71
CA GLY A 233 -1.17 15.43 23.05
C GLY A 233 -0.27 14.20 23.21
N GLY A 234 -0.09 13.78 24.47
CA GLY A 234 0.69 12.59 24.81
C GLY A 234 2.19 12.66 24.50
N THR A 235 2.76 13.86 24.31
CA THR A 235 4.18 14.06 23.94
C THR A 235 5.09 14.47 25.11
N GLY A 236 4.55 14.64 26.32
CA GLY A 236 5.32 15.08 27.48
C GLY A 236 6.10 13.94 28.15
N VAL A 237 6.41 14.09 29.44
CA VAL A 237 7.12 13.08 30.25
C VAL A 237 6.22 12.38 31.27
N SER A 238 4.89 12.56 31.18
CA SER A 238 3.94 11.83 32.02
C SER A 238 4.08 10.32 31.76
N PRO A 239 3.87 9.45 32.76
CA PRO A 239 3.82 8.00 32.56
C PRO A 239 2.79 7.54 31.52
N THR A 240 1.79 8.37 31.22
CA THR A 240 0.75 8.10 30.22
C THR A 240 1.10 8.65 28.84
N ASP A 241 2.11 9.52 28.71
CA ASP A 241 2.48 10.13 27.44
C ASP A 241 3.18 9.10 26.53
N ALA A 242 2.43 8.49 25.61
CA ALA A 242 2.91 7.40 24.75
C ALA A 242 2.91 7.75 23.24
N THR A 243 2.52 8.97 22.86
CA THR A 243 2.43 9.37 21.44
C THR A 243 3.77 9.23 20.69
N PRO A 244 4.94 9.62 21.25
CA PRO A 244 6.22 9.44 20.58
C PRO A 244 6.58 7.97 20.36
N GLU A 245 6.35 7.11 21.34
CA GLU A 245 6.61 5.67 21.25
C GLU A 245 5.74 5.01 20.18
N ALA A 246 4.44 5.31 20.18
CA ALA A 246 3.51 4.85 19.17
C ALA A 246 3.89 5.34 17.77
N THR A 247 4.31 6.60 17.67
CA THR A 247 4.75 7.20 16.40
C THR A 247 6.00 6.53 15.89
N ARG A 248 7.04 6.39 16.73
CA ARG A 248 8.29 5.73 16.32
C ARG A 248 8.07 4.32 15.78
N ALA A 249 7.14 3.57 16.37
CA ALA A 249 6.86 2.19 15.97
C ALA A 249 6.33 2.05 14.54
N VAL A 250 5.82 3.12 13.92
CA VAL A 250 5.27 3.10 12.56
C VAL A 250 6.11 3.87 11.54
N LEU A 251 7.12 4.63 11.96
CA LEU A 251 7.94 5.44 11.05
C LEU A 251 8.96 4.57 10.31
N ASP A 252 9.01 4.72 8.99
CA ASP A 252 10.11 4.19 8.16
C ASP A 252 11.34 5.11 8.24
N ARG A 253 11.09 6.41 8.43
CA ARG A 253 12.12 7.45 8.44
C ARG A 253 11.74 8.60 9.36
N GLU A 254 12.62 8.93 10.31
CA GLU A 254 12.46 10.11 11.15
C GLU A 254 12.89 11.40 10.41
N LEU A 255 12.22 12.50 10.72
CA LEU A 255 12.52 13.87 10.29
C LEU A 255 12.90 14.71 11.51
N PRO A 256 14.06 14.45 12.15
CA PRO A 256 14.42 15.08 13.42
C PRO A 256 14.46 16.60 13.34
N GLY A 257 14.90 17.16 12.20
CA GLY A 257 14.93 18.62 11.99
C GLY A 257 13.56 19.30 12.09
N VAL A 258 12.48 18.63 11.66
CA VAL A 258 11.12 19.18 11.79
C VAL A 258 10.67 19.14 13.26
N ALA A 259 10.91 18.03 13.94
CA ALA A 259 10.58 17.89 15.37
C ALA A 259 11.36 18.90 16.24
N ASP A 260 12.65 19.10 15.94
CA ASP A 260 13.50 20.09 16.60
C ASP A 260 13.06 21.52 16.32
N ALA A 261 12.68 21.85 15.09
CA ALA A 261 12.18 23.17 14.75
C ALA A 261 10.88 23.50 15.51
N ILE A 262 9.96 22.54 15.63
CA ILE A 262 8.73 22.68 16.43
C ILE A 262 9.07 22.94 17.90
N ARG A 263 9.99 22.14 18.49
CA ARG A 263 10.46 22.36 19.86
C ARG A 263 11.09 23.73 20.05
N SER A 264 12.01 24.10 19.15
CA SER A 264 12.74 25.37 19.19
C SER A 264 11.78 26.54 19.17
N ARG A 265 10.80 26.52 18.26
CA ARG A 265 9.77 27.56 18.19
C ARG A 265 8.95 27.66 19.48
N GLY A 266 8.54 26.51 20.04
CA GLY A 266 7.84 26.50 21.33
C GLY A 266 8.70 27.04 22.49
N THR A 267 10.01 26.81 22.49
CA THR A 267 10.91 27.31 23.54
C THR A 267 11.10 28.82 23.55
N GLU A 268 10.83 29.50 22.44
CA GLU A 268 10.78 30.97 22.39
C GLU A 268 9.61 31.54 23.20
N VAL A 269 8.54 30.75 23.37
CA VAL A 269 7.33 31.13 24.12
C VAL A 269 7.35 30.59 25.55
N THR A 270 7.75 29.32 25.73
CA THR A 270 7.80 28.68 27.05
C THR A 270 8.96 27.68 27.17
N PRO A 271 9.78 27.76 28.25
CA PRO A 271 10.85 26.78 28.48
C PRO A 271 10.37 25.32 28.55
N HIS A 272 9.10 25.08 28.93
CA HIS A 272 8.54 23.74 29.04
C HIS A 272 8.40 23.01 27.71
N ALA A 273 8.40 23.73 26.58
CA ALA A 273 8.38 23.11 25.25
C ALA A 273 9.60 22.20 25.01
N SER A 274 10.72 22.46 25.70
CA SER A 274 11.93 21.62 25.66
C SER A 274 11.70 20.18 26.14
N LEU A 275 10.66 19.95 26.94
CA LEU A 275 10.32 18.61 27.47
C LEU A 275 9.49 17.77 26.49
N SER A 276 9.02 18.35 25.39
CA SER A 276 8.24 17.61 24.39
C SER A 276 9.10 16.59 23.66
N ARG A 277 8.70 15.32 23.71
CA ARG A 277 9.33 14.20 23.01
C ARG A 277 8.71 13.92 21.63
N GLY A 278 7.85 14.81 21.14
CA GLY A 278 7.16 14.64 19.85
C GLY A 278 8.13 14.37 18.70
N LEU A 279 7.71 13.49 17.79
CA LEU A 279 8.45 13.10 16.59
C LEU A 279 7.79 13.65 15.33
N ALA A 280 8.57 13.68 14.25
CA ALA A 280 8.08 13.88 12.90
C ALA A 280 8.76 12.84 11.99
N GLY A 281 8.09 12.37 10.96
CA GLY A 281 8.62 11.33 10.09
C GLY A 281 7.73 10.95 8.92
N VAL A 282 8.14 9.90 8.21
CA VAL A 282 7.37 9.27 7.12
C VAL A 282 7.08 7.82 7.46
N ALA A 283 5.83 7.40 7.21
CA ALA A 283 5.34 6.03 7.36
C ALA A 283 4.51 5.63 6.14
N ASN A 284 4.95 4.66 5.35
CA ASN A 284 4.27 4.18 4.13
C ASN A 284 3.81 5.31 3.20
N GLY A 285 4.67 6.31 2.96
CA GLY A 285 4.36 7.48 2.12
C GLY A 285 3.45 8.54 2.78
N THR A 286 3.10 8.37 4.06
CA THR A 286 2.36 9.34 4.88
C THR A 286 3.33 10.15 5.73
N VAL A 287 3.21 11.48 5.74
CA VAL A 287 3.94 12.32 6.70
C VAL A 287 3.22 12.29 8.04
N VAL A 288 3.93 12.03 9.14
CA VAL A 288 3.39 12.04 10.50
C VAL A 288 4.10 13.09 11.34
N VAL A 289 3.36 13.97 12.03
CA VAL A 289 3.91 15.00 12.91
C VAL A 289 3.17 15.02 14.24
N ASN A 290 3.91 14.93 15.35
CA ASN A 290 3.34 15.09 16.69
C ASN A 290 3.46 16.54 17.16
N LEU A 291 2.34 17.13 17.56
CA LEU A 291 2.26 18.45 18.19
C LEU A 291 1.99 18.35 19.69
N PRO A 292 2.39 19.36 20.48
CA PRO A 292 2.02 19.43 21.90
C PRO A 292 0.51 19.45 22.12
N GLY A 293 0.05 18.99 23.29
CA GLY A 293 -1.37 18.98 23.68
C GLY A 293 -1.93 20.31 24.19
N SER A 294 -1.26 21.45 23.89
CA SER A 294 -1.71 22.78 24.28
C SER A 294 -2.06 23.62 23.05
N PRO A 295 -3.10 24.47 23.09
CA PRO A 295 -3.48 25.30 21.94
C PRO A 295 -2.35 26.20 21.43
N GLY A 296 -1.52 26.72 22.33
CA GLY A 296 -0.32 27.49 21.96
C GLY A 296 0.71 26.64 21.23
N GLY A 297 1.05 25.47 21.78
CA GLY A 297 2.02 24.56 21.16
C GLY A 297 1.57 24.02 19.81
N VAL A 298 0.26 23.81 19.61
CA VAL A 298 -0.31 23.49 18.29
C VAL A 298 -0.09 24.64 17.32
N LYS A 299 -0.43 25.88 17.68
CA LYS A 299 -0.23 27.04 16.81
C LYS A 299 1.24 27.23 16.43
N ASP A 300 2.14 27.09 17.41
CA ASP A 300 3.58 27.18 17.19
C ASP A 300 4.06 26.09 16.22
N GLY A 301 3.65 24.84 16.45
CA GLY A 301 4.00 23.72 15.56
C GLY A 301 3.45 23.88 14.14
N LEU A 302 2.19 24.30 14.00
CA LEU A 302 1.60 24.59 12.69
C LEU A 302 2.33 25.72 11.96
N SER A 303 2.82 26.74 12.69
CA SER A 303 3.62 27.82 12.08
C SER A 303 4.97 27.35 11.52
N VAL A 304 5.55 26.28 12.09
CA VAL A 304 6.77 25.65 11.57
C VAL A 304 6.47 24.80 10.35
N LEU A 305 5.32 24.11 10.32
CA LEU A 305 4.90 23.28 9.19
C LEU A 305 4.47 24.13 7.99
N ASP A 306 3.89 25.30 8.22
CA ASP A 306 3.29 26.14 7.18
C ASP A 306 4.16 26.38 5.93
N PRO A 307 5.43 26.81 6.06
CA PRO A 307 6.28 27.05 4.89
C PRO A 307 6.81 25.77 4.22
N ILE A 308 6.71 24.60 4.86
CA ILE A 308 7.40 23.38 4.41
C ILE A 308 6.46 22.24 4.01
N VAL A 309 5.20 22.26 4.45
CA VAL A 309 4.29 21.10 4.31
C VAL A 309 4.10 20.68 2.85
N ASP A 310 3.97 21.63 1.93
CA ASP A 310 3.74 21.34 0.52
C ASP A 310 4.96 20.72 -0.16
N HIS A 311 6.14 21.26 0.14
CA HIS A 311 7.39 20.71 -0.37
C HIS A 311 7.67 19.32 0.21
N LEU A 312 7.43 19.15 1.52
CA LEU A 312 7.61 17.88 2.21
C LEU A 312 6.72 16.80 1.60
N LEU A 313 5.44 17.09 1.36
CA LEU A 313 4.51 16.15 0.74
C LEU A 313 4.88 15.83 -0.72
N ALA A 314 5.34 16.83 -1.49
CA ALA A 314 5.80 16.62 -2.85
C ALA A 314 7.03 15.69 -2.90
N GLN A 315 7.99 15.85 -1.99
CA GLN A 315 9.16 14.97 -1.90
C GLN A 315 8.77 13.53 -1.53
N VAL A 316 7.88 13.36 -0.55
CA VAL A 316 7.42 12.02 -0.11
C VAL A 316 6.66 11.30 -1.23
N ALA A 317 5.91 12.04 -2.06
CA ALA A 317 5.22 11.50 -3.23
C ALA A 317 6.14 11.18 -4.43
N GLY A 318 7.46 11.41 -4.31
CA GLY A 318 8.42 11.19 -5.40
C GLY A 318 8.45 12.31 -6.45
N GLY A 319 7.81 13.45 -6.19
CA GLY A 319 7.68 14.58 -7.12
C GLY A 319 8.81 15.62 -7.09
N GLY A 320 9.94 15.34 -6.43
CA GLY A 320 11.03 16.30 -6.31
C GLY A 320 12.02 16.24 -7.48
N ALA A 321 11.88 17.12 -8.47
CA ALA A 321 13.07 17.63 -9.16
C ALA A 321 13.93 18.34 -8.11
N HIS A 322 15.21 17.98 -8.03
CA HIS A 322 16.18 18.68 -7.20
C HIS A 322 16.48 20.05 -7.83
N ASP A 323 15.60 21.01 -7.64
CA ASP A 323 15.93 22.40 -7.94
C ASP A 323 16.49 23.05 -6.67
N ALA A 324 17.77 23.41 -6.78
CA ALA A 324 18.56 24.15 -5.81
C ALA A 324 18.16 25.63 -5.74
#